data_AF-R7LXM5-F1
#
_entry.id   AF-R7LXM5-F1
#
_cell.length_a   1.000
_cell.length_b   1.000
_cell.length_c   1.000
_cell.angle_alpha   90.00
_cell.angle_beta   90.00
_cell.angle_gamma   90.00
#
_symmetry.space_group_name_H-M   'P 1'
#
loop_
_entity.id
_entity.type
_entity.pdbx_description
1 polymer ?
#
loop_
_entity_poly.entity_id
_entity_poly.type
_entity_poly.pdbx_seq_one_letter_code
_entity_poly.pdbx_strand_id
1 'polypeptide(L)'
;MTENINDRIAVSKLLRRVRIGELCVRDALLLYPKDTDDESLIAAYHALIHYEADEDLRNRDRLYKEEQDDYIEFLSYILERGENLPENIIANYKKYYDSAPILHKNTPQGFFKSFWKTLNIGLKRRK
;
A
#
# COMPACT_ATOMS: atom_id res chain seq x y z
N MET A 1 -3.92 -7.64 -21.71
CA MET A 1 -3.40 -8.70 -20.81
C MET A 1 -1.93 -8.51 -20.43
N THR A 2 -1.10 -7.82 -21.21
CA THR A 2 0.32 -7.54 -20.89
C THR A 2 0.55 -6.34 -19.97
N GLU A 3 -0.32 -5.33 -19.97
CA GLU A 3 -0.20 -4.12 -19.11
C GLU A 3 -0.17 -4.47 -17.61
N ASN A 4 -1.01 -5.41 -17.21
CA ASN A 4 -1.16 -5.81 -15.81
C ASN A 4 0.13 -6.41 -15.21
N ILE A 5 0.91 -7.16 -16.00
CA ILE A 5 2.17 -7.75 -15.53
C ILE A 5 3.24 -6.67 -15.28
N ASN A 6 3.31 -5.65 -16.14
CA ASN A 6 4.28 -4.57 -15.99
C ASN A 6 4.00 -3.73 -14.75
N ASP A 7 2.74 -3.45 -14.45
CA ASP A 7 2.34 -2.71 -13.24
C ASP A 7 2.66 -3.49 -11.97
N ARG A 8 2.45 -4.82 -11.95
CA ARG A 8 2.86 -5.69 -10.83
C ARG A 8 4.36 -5.66 -10.59
N ILE A 9 5.16 -5.75 -11.65
CA ILE A 9 6.62 -5.66 -11.57
C ILE A 9 7.06 -4.25 -11.12
N ALA A 10 6.34 -3.20 -11.52
CA ALA A 10 6.63 -1.85 -11.06
C ALA A 10 6.34 -1.70 -9.55
N VAL A 11 5.18 -2.18 -9.10
CA VAL A 11 4.76 -2.15 -7.69
C VAL A 11 5.67 -2.99 -6.81
N SER A 12 6.14 -4.16 -7.27
CA SER A 12 7.09 -4.98 -6.49
C SER A 12 8.38 -4.21 -6.18
N LYS A 13 8.89 -3.43 -7.13
CA LYS A 13 10.06 -2.57 -6.94
C LYS A 13 9.78 -1.44 -5.95
N LEU A 14 8.58 -0.84 -5.99
CA LEU A 14 8.18 0.18 -5.02
C LEU A 14 8.15 -0.40 -3.59
N LEU A 15 7.52 -1.56 -3.40
CA LEU A 15 7.44 -2.24 -2.10
C LEU A 15 8.84 -2.53 -1.53
N ARG A 16 9.76 -3.07 -2.33
CA ARG A 16 11.14 -3.33 -1.89
C ARG A 16 11.88 -2.06 -1.48
N ARG A 17 11.78 -1.01 -2.29
CA ARG A 17 12.43 0.28 -2.00
C ARG A 17 11.91 0.91 -0.71
N VAL A 18 10.60 0.77 -0.46
CA VAL A 18 9.99 1.19 0.81
C VAL A 18 10.55 0.39 1.97
N ARG A 19 10.54 -0.94 1.86
CA ARG A 19 11.03 -1.85 2.92
C ARG A 19 12.47 -1.54 3.34
N ILE A 20 13.37 -1.31 2.38
CA ILE A 20 14.79 -1.04 2.66
C ILE A 20 15.07 0.43 3.03
N GLY A 21 14.04 1.29 3.04
CA GLY A 21 14.17 2.71 3.37
C GLY A 21 14.81 3.57 2.26
N GLU A 22 14.92 3.06 1.03
CA GLU A 22 15.39 3.84 -0.13
C GLU A 22 14.32 4.84 -0.60
N LEU A 23 13.04 4.51 -0.41
CA LEU A 23 11.91 5.33 -0.83
C LEU A 23 10.91 5.46 0.33
N CYS A 24 10.45 6.67 0.64
CA CYS A 24 9.39 6.82 1.64
C CYS A 24 8.03 6.38 1.06
N VAL A 25 7.09 5.95 1.92
CA VAL A 25 5.78 5.46 1.47
C VAL A 25 5.05 6.51 0.65
N ARG A 26 5.08 7.78 1.07
CA ARG A 26 4.46 8.88 0.32
C ARG A 26 4.93 8.93 -1.14
N ASP A 27 6.24 8.84 -1.37
CA ASP A 27 6.80 8.94 -2.72
C ASP A 27 6.50 7.68 -3.52
N ALA A 28 6.46 6.51 -2.88
CA ALA A 28 5.99 5.27 -3.49
C ALA A 28 4.53 5.35 -3.95
N LEU A 29 3.64 5.94 -3.14
CA LEU A 29 2.23 6.13 -3.49
C LEU A 29 2.05 7.11 -4.67
N LEU A 30 2.94 8.09 -4.85
CA LEU A 30 2.91 9.00 -5.99
C LEU A 30 3.31 8.32 -7.31
N LEU A 31 4.23 7.36 -7.23
CA LEU A 31 4.70 6.55 -8.36
C LEU A 31 3.82 5.33 -8.64
N TYR A 32 2.86 5.05 -7.77
CA TYR A 32 1.99 3.88 -7.88
C TYR A 32 1.11 3.98 -9.15
N PRO A 33 0.87 2.86 -9.86
CA PRO A 33 -0.04 2.82 -11.01
C PRO A 33 -1.42 3.37 -10.64
N LYS A 34 -1.96 4.26 -11.47
CA LYS A 34 -3.26 4.91 -11.27
C LYS A 34 -4.35 4.16 -12.04
N ASP A 35 -5.60 4.32 -11.58
CA ASP A 35 -6.78 3.76 -12.24
C ASP A 35 -6.68 2.24 -12.53
N THR A 36 -6.17 1.45 -11.57
CA THR A 36 -6.06 0.00 -11.71
C THR A 36 -7.26 -0.73 -11.10
N ASP A 37 -7.80 -1.70 -11.84
CA ASP A 37 -8.83 -2.64 -11.39
C ASP A 37 -8.22 -3.95 -10.83
N ASP A 38 -6.89 -4.03 -10.76
CA ASP A 38 -6.20 -5.22 -10.28
C ASP A 38 -6.29 -5.35 -8.76
N GLU A 39 -7.08 -6.31 -8.29
CA GLU A 39 -7.29 -6.59 -6.87
C GLU A 39 -5.97 -6.84 -6.11
N SER A 40 -4.95 -7.41 -6.76
CA SER A 40 -3.62 -7.62 -6.16
C SER A 40 -2.90 -6.29 -5.96
N LEU A 41 -2.96 -5.38 -6.94
CA LEU A 41 -2.38 -4.05 -6.82
C LEU A 41 -3.13 -3.19 -5.81
N ILE A 42 -4.45 -3.33 -5.73
CA ILE A 42 -5.25 -2.61 -4.73
C ILE A 42 -4.92 -3.12 -3.32
N ALA A 43 -4.79 -4.44 -3.12
CA ALA A 43 -4.38 -5.01 -1.84
C ALA A 43 -2.97 -4.54 -1.42
N ALA A 44 -2.00 -4.54 -2.34
CA ALA A 44 -0.64 -4.04 -2.06
C ALA A 44 -0.62 -2.53 -1.75
N TYR A 45 -1.48 -1.74 -2.38
CA TYR A 45 -1.64 -0.33 -2.06
C TYR A 45 -2.11 -0.15 -0.61
N HIS A 46 -3.11 -0.92 -0.18
CA HIS A 46 -3.58 -0.88 1.21
C HIS A 46 -2.51 -1.31 2.21
N ALA A 47 -1.70 -2.32 1.87
CA ALA A 47 -0.58 -2.74 2.71
C ALA A 47 0.41 -1.57 2.96
N LEU A 48 0.73 -0.78 1.94
CA LEU A 48 1.58 0.42 2.09
C LEU A 48 0.93 1.49 2.99
N ILE A 49 -0.38 1.72 2.83
CA ILE A 49 -1.10 2.67 3.68
C ILE A 49 -1.05 2.25 5.16
N HIS A 50 -1.23 0.96 5.45
CA HIS A 50 -1.10 0.44 6.81
C HIS A 50 0.34 0.52 7.32
N TYR A 51 1.32 0.20 6.47
CA TYR A 51 2.73 0.30 6.82
C TYR A 51 3.14 1.71 7.28
N GLU A 52 2.62 2.73 6.60
CA GLU A 52 2.81 4.14 6.98
C GLU A 52 2.04 4.48 8.27
N ALA A 53 0.76 4.11 8.35
CA ALA A 53 -0.08 4.41 9.51
C ALA A 53 0.46 3.79 10.81
N ASP A 54 1.14 2.66 10.70
CA ASP A 54 1.70 1.92 11.83
C ASP A 54 3.18 2.27 12.12
N GLU A 55 3.73 3.34 11.53
CA GLU A 55 5.13 3.76 11.74
C GLU A 55 5.49 3.90 13.23
N ASP A 56 4.66 4.60 13.99
CA ASP A 56 4.84 4.76 15.44
C ASP A 56 4.84 3.43 16.18
N LEU A 57 4.08 2.42 15.71
CA LEU A 57 4.04 1.08 16.29
C LEU A 57 5.29 0.28 15.93
N ARG A 58 5.71 0.31 14.67
CA ARG A 58 6.95 -0.33 14.21
C ARG A 58 8.20 0.24 14.90
N ASN A 59 8.19 1.52 15.26
CA ASN A 59 9.30 2.15 15.96
C ASN A 59 9.44 1.72 17.42
N ARG A 60 8.34 1.28 18.07
CA ARG A 60 8.32 0.86 19.48
C ARG A 60 8.30 -0.65 19.69
N ASP A 61 7.86 -1.43 18.69
CA ASP A 61 7.79 -2.88 18.75
C ASP A 61 8.59 -3.50 17.59
N ARG A 62 9.75 -4.10 17.93
CA ARG A 62 10.66 -4.70 16.96
C ARG A 62 10.07 -5.96 16.30
N LEU A 63 9.35 -6.78 17.06
CA LEU A 63 8.76 -8.00 16.50
C LEU A 63 7.67 -7.63 15.48
N TYR A 64 6.82 -6.68 15.85
CA TYR A 64 5.79 -6.18 14.95
C TYR A 64 6.37 -5.54 13.68
N LYS A 65 7.49 -4.81 13.82
CA LYS A 65 8.22 -4.28 12.66
C LYS A 65 8.71 -5.40 11.74
N GLU A 66 9.32 -6.44 12.29
CA GLU A 66 9.82 -7.59 11.51
C GLU A 66 8.66 -8.28 10.76
N GLU A 67 7.52 -8.48 11.42
CA GLU A 67 6.32 -9.04 10.78
C GLU A 67 5.81 -8.18 9.61
N GLN A 68 5.78 -6.85 9.76
CA GLN A 68 5.38 -5.96 8.67
C GLN A 68 6.40 -5.94 7.53
N ASP A 69 7.70 -5.94 7.84
CA ASP A 69 8.77 -5.95 6.83
C ASP A 69 8.75 -7.26 6.02
N ASP A 70 8.49 -8.39 6.68
CA ASP A 70 8.32 -9.70 6.04
C ASP A 70 7.06 -9.74 5.17
N TYR A 71 5.97 -9.13 5.63
CA TYR A 71 4.74 -9.04 4.85
C TYR A 71 4.94 -8.23 3.56
N ILE A 72 5.59 -7.06 3.64
CA ILE A 72 5.91 -6.24 2.45
C ILE A 72 6.84 -7.00 1.49
N GLU A 73 7.85 -7.71 2.02
CA GLU A 73 8.75 -8.53 1.20
C GLU A 73 7.98 -9.63 0.46
N PHE A 74 7.09 -10.34 1.17
CA PHE A 74 6.25 -11.38 0.62
C PHE A 74 5.39 -10.88 -0.55
N LEU A 75 4.71 -9.74 -0.37
CA LEU A 75 3.92 -9.12 -1.44
C LEU A 75 4.80 -8.78 -2.66
N SER A 76 5.99 -8.22 -2.40
CA SER A 76 6.91 -7.84 -3.47
C SER A 76 7.37 -9.04 -4.30
N TYR A 77 7.65 -10.18 -3.65
CA TYR A 77 8.13 -11.38 -4.31
C TYR A 77 7.08 -11.97 -5.26
N ILE A 78 5.80 -12.00 -4.85
CA ILE A 78 4.71 -12.50 -5.68
C ILE A 78 4.48 -11.59 -6.89
N LEU A 79 4.42 -10.27 -6.66
CA LEU A 79 4.15 -9.31 -7.72
C LEU A 79 5.29 -9.21 -8.74
N GLU A 80 6.55 -9.43 -8.32
CA GLU A 80 7.71 -9.49 -9.23
C GLU A 80 7.57 -10.61 -10.26
N ARG A 81 6.92 -11.72 -9.89
CA ARG A 81 6.65 -12.84 -10.79
C ARG A 81 5.43 -12.60 -11.69
N GLY A 82 4.75 -11.46 -11.53
CA GLY A 82 3.48 -11.15 -12.19
C GLY A 82 2.29 -11.96 -11.65
N GLU A 83 2.47 -12.67 -10.53
CA GLU A 83 1.45 -13.55 -9.95
C GLU A 83 0.41 -12.76 -9.16
N ASN A 84 -0.79 -13.35 -9.00
CA ASN A 84 -1.83 -12.79 -8.14
C ASN A 84 -1.43 -12.96 -6.67
N LEU A 85 -1.78 -11.98 -5.84
CA LEU A 85 -1.73 -12.19 -4.40
C LEU A 85 -2.70 -13.29 -3.97
N PRO A 86 -2.40 -14.02 -2.88
CA PRO A 86 -3.30 -15.01 -2.31
C PRO A 86 -4.71 -14.46 -2.05
N GLU A 87 -5.74 -15.25 -2.35
CA GLU A 87 -7.14 -14.82 -2.23
C GLU A 87 -7.51 -14.35 -0.82
N ASN A 88 -6.95 -14.97 0.23
CA ASN A 88 -7.18 -14.57 1.60
C ASN A 88 -6.66 -13.14 1.90
N ILE A 89 -5.57 -12.73 1.24
CA ILE A 89 -5.04 -11.37 1.36
C ILE A 89 -5.96 -10.40 0.62
N ILE A 90 -6.30 -10.71 -0.62
CA ILE A 90 -7.21 -9.89 -1.43
C ILE A 90 -8.54 -9.70 -0.71
N ALA A 91 -9.15 -10.78 -0.23
CA ALA A 91 -10.42 -10.76 0.49
C ALA A 91 -10.38 -9.91 1.76
N ASN A 92 -9.24 -9.88 2.46
CA ASN A 92 -9.09 -9.07 3.66
C ASN A 92 -9.13 -7.56 3.37
N TYR A 93 -8.73 -7.16 2.15
CA TYR A 93 -8.75 -5.77 1.70
C TYR A 93 -10.00 -5.39 0.90
N LYS A 94 -10.70 -6.35 0.28
CA LYS A 94 -11.96 -6.10 -0.46
C LYS A 94 -12.98 -5.29 0.33
N LYS A 95 -13.08 -5.53 1.64
CA LYS A 95 -13.99 -4.79 2.55
C LYS A 95 -13.69 -3.29 2.65
N TYR A 96 -12.51 -2.85 2.22
CA TYR A 96 -12.09 -1.46 2.26
C TYR A 96 -12.13 -0.78 0.90
N TYR A 97 -12.42 -1.51 -0.19
CA TYR A 97 -12.42 -0.93 -1.53
C TYR A 97 -13.40 0.25 -1.59
N ASP A 98 -14.65 0.10 -1.15
CA ASP A 98 -15.65 1.19 -1.18
C ASP A 98 -15.29 2.43 -0.33
N SER A 99 -14.33 2.33 0.59
CA SER A 99 -13.97 3.38 1.55
C SER A 99 -12.56 3.92 1.37
N ALA A 100 -11.76 3.29 0.51
CA ALA A 100 -10.49 3.84 0.10
C ALA A 100 -10.75 5.02 -0.86
N PRO A 101 -9.89 6.05 -0.87
CA PRO A 101 -9.65 6.78 -2.11
C PRO A 101 -9.00 5.78 -3.07
N ILE A 102 -9.80 4.83 -3.60
CA ILE A 102 -9.38 3.93 -4.67
C ILE A 102 -8.83 4.86 -5.74
N LEU A 103 -7.78 4.40 -6.40
CA LEU A 103 -6.96 5.02 -7.45
C LEU A 103 -7.75 5.62 -8.64
N HIS A 104 -9.07 5.74 -8.54
CA HIS A 104 -9.97 6.35 -9.50
C HIS A 104 -10.27 7.83 -9.21
N LYS A 105 -10.18 8.59 -10.32
CA LYS A 105 -10.43 10.02 -10.51
C LYS A 105 -9.20 10.92 -10.30
N ASN A 106 -8.64 11.27 -11.45
CA ASN A 106 -7.93 12.49 -11.83
C ASN A 106 -8.28 13.76 -10.99
N THR A 107 -7.85 13.83 -9.73
CA THR A 107 -7.74 15.10 -9.01
C THR A 107 -6.62 15.03 -7.97
N PRO A 108 -5.40 15.49 -8.30
CA PRO A 108 -4.27 15.51 -7.36
C PRO A 108 -4.62 16.21 -6.04
N GLN A 109 -5.41 17.29 -6.10
CA GLN A 109 -5.84 18.06 -4.93
C GLN A 109 -6.81 17.29 -4.01
N GLY A 110 -7.61 16.36 -4.55
CA GLY A 110 -8.54 15.54 -3.78
C GLY A 110 -7.86 14.37 -3.07
N PHE A 111 -6.90 13.74 -3.75
CA PHE A 111 -6.07 12.65 -3.24
C PHE A 111 -5.33 13.05 -1.96
N PHE A 112 -4.59 14.18 -2.00
CA PHE A 112 -3.88 14.67 -0.81
C PHE A 112 -4.85 14.98 0.34
N LYS A 113 -5.96 15.69 0.08
CA LYS A 113 -6.89 16.08 1.16
C LYS A 113 -7.52 14.87 1.86
N SER A 114 -7.85 13.81 1.11
CA SER A 114 -8.40 12.58 1.69
C SER A 114 -7.32 11.78 2.44
N PHE A 115 -6.14 11.64 1.85
CA PHE A 115 -4.98 10.96 2.46
C PHE A 115 -4.56 11.61 3.79
N TRP A 116 -4.38 12.94 3.80
CA TRP A 116 -4.08 13.70 5.02
C TRP A 116 -5.22 13.64 6.03
N LYS A 117 -6.49 13.59 5.60
CA LYS A 117 -7.62 13.44 6.53
C LYS A 117 -7.60 12.05 7.20
N THR A 118 -7.31 10.98 6.46
CA THR A 118 -7.19 9.62 7.00
C THR A 118 -6.04 9.51 8.01
N LEU A 119 -4.88 10.06 7.69
CA LEU A 119 -3.73 10.08 8.60
C LEU A 119 -3.97 10.97 9.84
N ASN A 120 -4.66 12.10 9.68
CA ASN A 120 -4.87 13.06 10.76
C ASN A 120 -6.10 12.73 11.65
N ILE A 121 -6.87 11.69 11.35
CA ILE A 121 -7.96 11.18 12.20
C ILE A 121 -7.42 10.39 13.42
N GLY A 122 -6.18 9.89 13.38
CA GLY A 122 -5.52 9.25 14.52
C GLY A 122 -5.06 10.21 15.63
N LEU A 123 -4.88 11.49 15.32
CA LEU A 123 -4.34 12.50 16.25
C LEU A 123 -5.39 13.15 17.17
N LYS A 124 -6.70 12.90 16.96
CA LYS A 124 -7.80 13.59 17.68
C LYS A 124 -8.56 12.75 18.72
N ARG A 125 -7.94 11.73 19.31
CA ARG A 125 -8.46 11.07 20.53
C ARG A 125 -7.41 10.93 21.62
N ARG A 126 -7.02 12.06 22.20
CA ARG A 126 -6.65 12.16 23.62
C ARG A 126 -7.27 13.44 24.18
N LYS A 127 -8.39 13.28 24.89
CA LYS A 127 -8.83 14.17 25.96
C LYS A 127 -9.03 13.31 27.19
#